data_AF-A0A804KLC1-F1
#
_entry.id   AF-A0A804KLC1-F1
#
_cell.length_a   1.000
_cell.length_b   1.000
_cell.length_c   1.000
_cell.angle_alpha   90.00
_cell.angle_beta   90.00
_cell.angle_gamma   90.00
#
_symmetry.space_group_name_H-M   'P 1'
#
loop_
_entity.id
_entity.type
_entity.pdbx_description
1 polymer ?
#
loop_
_entity_poly.entity_id
_entity_poly.type
_entity_poly.pdbx_seq_one_letter_code
_entity_poly.pdbx_strand_id
1 'polypeptide(L)'
;MALRRGRNRSGLRSEDQDRSYRSQPQFEPKPPEFRITTKARRSAMQLEAASSLPGVRADWDELRREARRIEGDLDVRLSSYAKLGVGYSDPKSPASDSHWKSMEMEIETLLARLTDVNEAMSRCAAAAVPTTSVAQKLTRHRDILHEFAQEFKRTRGNIMSMREHAELLTSVRNDINEYKTSSSSQAVPNLLRERAAIHGSITQIDEVTSQAEAIKGVLSAQRSTFGEIQGKVKQLSDRFPVIRNLLGMIKRKKSKDTIILSAVIAGCTLFLIIYSISK
;
A
#
# COMPACT_ATOMS: atom_id res chain seq x y z
N MET A 1 61.80 -21.38 0.61
CA MET A 1 61.89 -21.55 -0.85
C MET A 1 60.75 -20.75 -1.49
N ALA A 2 60.98 -19.49 -1.88
CA ALA A 2 61.42 -19.02 -3.22
C ALA A 2 60.29 -19.10 -4.27
N LEU A 3 59.60 -18.00 -4.65
CA LEU A 3 59.93 -16.85 -5.55
C LEU A 3 59.50 -17.06 -7.03
N ARG A 4 59.01 -15.94 -7.63
CA ARG A 4 58.79 -15.57 -9.06
C ARG A 4 57.36 -15.74 -9.57
N ARG A 5 56.62 -14.74 -10.09
CA ARG A 5 56.85 -13.50 -10.89
C ARG A 5 57.24 -13.73 -12.37
N GLY A 6 56.35 -13.30 -13.28
CA GLY A 6 56.55 -13.07 -14.73
C GLY A 6 55.17 -12.99 -15.40
N ARG A 7 54.62 -11.88 -15.89
CA ARG A 7 55.06 -10.86 -16.87
C ARG A 7 55.46 -11.49 -18.22
N ASN A 8 54.51 -11.54 -19.15
CA ASN A 8 54.79 -11.76 -20.57
C ASN A 8 54.29 -10.57 -21.40
N ARG A 9 55.22 -10.01 -22.16
CA ARG A 9 55.07 -8.94 -23.16
C ARG A 9 55.96 -9.36 -24.33
N SER A 10 55.37 -9.61 -25.48
CA SER A 10 56.00 -9.81 -26.80
C SER A 10 54.84 -9.96 -27.79
N GLY A 11 54.83 -9.45 -29.02
CA GLY A 11 55.71 -8.68 -29.89
C GLY A 11 54.90 -8.55 -31.20
N LEU A 12 54.71 -7.34 -31.74
CA LEU A 12 55.42 -6.82 -32.91
C LEU A 12 55.45 -7.76 -34.14
N ARG A 13 54.66 -7.39 -35.17
CA ARG A 13 54.92 -7.62 -36.61
C ARG A 13 53.99 -6.67 -37.40
N SER A 14 54.49 -5.50 -37.82
CA SER A 14 55.02 -5.18 -39.17
C SER A 14 53.96 -5.28 -40.27
N GLU A 15 53.61 -4.15 -40.90
CA GLU A 15 54.10 -3.78 -42.24
C GLU A 15 53.61 -2.37 -42.63
N ASP A 16 54.59 -1.51 -42.92
CA ASP A 16 54.44 -0.23 -43.59
C ASP A 16 54.14 -0.43 -45.07
N GLN A 17 53.19 0.34 -45.62
CA GLN A 17 53.32 1.14 -46.85
C GLN A 17 51.94 1.40 -47.44
N ASP A 18 51.41 2.60 -47.22
CA ASP A 18 51.02 3.36 -48.39
C ASP A 18 51.11 4.87 -48.20
N ARG A 19 51.50 5.50 -49.30
CA ARG A 19 52.21 6.76 -49.40
C ARG A 19 51.23 7.92 -49.60
N SER A 20 51.37 8.93 -48.75
CA SER A 20 51.32 10.37 -49.03
C SER A 20 50.59 10.82 -50.31
N TYR A 21 49.39 11.41 -50.14
CA TYR A 21 48.94 12.53 -50.96
C TYR A 21 48.06 13.51 -50.15
N ARG A 22 48.62 14.72 -50.00
CA ARG A 22 47.97 16.03 -50.12
C ARG A 22 47.32 16.69 -48.89
N SER A 23 47.85 17.88 -48.64
CA SER A 23 47.66 18.90 -47.61
C SER A 23 46.39 19.75 -47.79
N GLN A 24 45.74 20.13 -46.68
CA GLN A 24 45.07 21.43 -46.50
C GLN A 24 44.81 21.72 -45.00
N PRO A 25 45.25 22.85 -44.42
CA PRO A 25 44.89 23.24 -43.06
C PRO A 25 43.55 24.00 -43.03
N GLN A 26 42.63 23.58 -42.16
CA GLN A 26 41.38 24.29 -41.85
C GLN A 26 41.66 25.58 -41.06
N PHE A 27 41.09 26.69 -41.53
CA PHE A 27 41.07 28.00 -40.88
C PHE A 27 40.00 27.99 -39.75
N GLU A 28 40.41 28.27 -38.51
CA GLU A 28 39.51 28.48 -37.37
C GLU A 28 39.36 30.00 -37.10
N PRO A 29 38.14 30.58 -37.08
CA PRO A 29 37.96 32.02 -36.86
C PRO A 29 38.02 32.41 -35.37
N LYS A 30 38.77 33.47 -35.06
CA LYS A 30 38.88 34.08 -33.72
C LYS A 30 37.61 34.90 -33.37
N PRO A 31 37.07 34.84 -32.14
CA PRO A 31 35.85 35.57 -31.76
C PRO A 31 36.08 37.09 -31.58
N PRO A 32 35.03 37.92 -31.74
CA PRO A 32 35.13 39.38 -31.74
C PRO A 32 35.23 39.99 -30.33
N GLU A 33 36.13 40.96 -30.17
CA GLU A 33 36.26 41.80 -28.96
C GLU A 33 35.11 42.81 -28.87
N PHE A 34 34.27 42.69 -27.83
CA PHE A 34 33.14 43.58 -27.58
C PHE A 34 33.58 44.81 -26.78
N ARG A 35 33.73 45.98 -27.43
CA ARG A 35 34.00 47.26 -26.74
C ARG A 35 32.75 47.77 -26.04
N ILE A 36 32.72 47.66 -24.71
CA ILE A 36 31.68 48.26 -23.87
C ILE A 36 31.87 49.80 -23.86
N THR A 37 30.83 50.55 -24.25
CA THR A 37 30.90 52.02 -24.35
C THR A 37 30.91 52.69 -22.97
N THR A 38 31.65 53.78 -22.84
CA THR A 38 31.94 54.51 -21.58
C THR A 38 30.70 55.01 -20.84
N LYS A 39 29.56 55.15 -21.53
CA LYS A 39 28.26 55.56 -20.95
C LYS A 39 27.63 54.45 -20.11
N ALA A 40 27.68 53.20 -20.57
CA ALA A 40 27.26 52.03 -19.79
C ALA A 40 28.12 51.86 -18.53
N ARG A 41 29.42 52.20 -18.63
CA ARG A 41 30.36 52.18 -17.51
C ARG A 41 30.04 53.25 -16.46
N ARG A 42 29.62 54.46 -16.86
CA ARG A 42 29.17 55.51 -15.93
C ARG A 42 27.86 55.15 -15.22
N SER A 43 26.88 54.59 -15.93
CA SER A 43 25.63 54.11 -15.32
C SER A 43 25.89 52.93 -14.38
N ALA A 44 26.75 51.97 -14.76
CA ALA A 44 27.17 50.87 -13.88
C ALA A 44 27.91 51.37 -12.62
N MET A 45 28.76 52.40 -12.75
CA MET A 45 29.49 52.99 -11.63
C MET A 45 28.59 53.82 -10.70
N GLN A 46 27.56 54.51 -11.23
CA GLN A 46 26.53 55.17 -10.42
C GLN A 46 25.61 54.15 -9.71
N LEU A 47 25.33 53.02 -10.35
CA LEU A 47 24.60 51.89 -9.75
C LEU A 47 25.43 51.16 -8.68
N GLU A 48 26.74 51.01 -8.89
CA GLU A 48 27.66 50.47 -7.88
C GLU A 48 27.74 51.38 -6.65
N ALA A 49 27.78 52.70 -6.84
CA ALA A 49 27.73 53.68 -5.76
C ALA A 49 26.43 53.63 -4.94
N ALA A 50 25.28 53.38 -5.58
CA ALA A 50 24.00 53.17 -4.88
C ALA A 50 23.97 51.83 -4.10
N SER A 51 24.59 50.78 -4.63
CA SER A 51 24.78 49.49 -3.92
C SER A 51 25.74 49.58 -2.73
N SER A 52 26.47 50.70 -2.61
CA SER A 52 27.49 50.95 -1.59
C SER A 52 26.96 51.79 -0.43
N LEU A 53 25.65 52.09 -0.38
CA LEU A 53 25.04 52.77 0.76
C LEU A 53 25.33 51.95 2.04
N PRO A 54 26.12 52.49 2.98
CA PRO A 54 26.62 51.73 4.14
C PRO A 54 25.48 51.11 4.98
N GLY A 55 24.31 51.76 5.02
CA GLY A 55 23.15 51.32 5.79
C GLY A 55 22.55 50.00 5.32
N VAL A 56 22.35 49.79 4.02
CA VAL A 56 21.70 48.57 3.49
C VAL A 56 22.62 47.35 3.61
N ARG A 57 23.93 47.53 3.42
CA ARG A 57 24.92 46.46 3.61
C ARG A 57 25.11 46.10 5.08
N ALA A 58 25.14 47.08 5.98
CA ALA A 58 25.22 46.84 7.41
C ALA A 58 24.00 46.09 7.95
N ASP A 59 22.80 46.45 7.48
CA ASP A 59 21.53 45.80 7.85
C ASP A 59 21.48 44.33 7.36
N TRP A 60 21.91 44.07 6.12
CA TRP A 60 22.04 42.71 5.59
C TRP A 60 23.06 41.85 6.37
N ASP A 61 24.19 42.42 6.76
CA ASP A 61 25.22 41.71 7.52
C ASP A 61 24.81 41.41 8.96
N GLU A 62 24.01 42.29 9.57
CA GLU A 62 23.37 42.06 10.87
C GLU A 62 22.38 40.90 10.81
N LEU A 63 21.46 40.92 9.84
CA LEU A 63 20.47 39.86 9.64
C LEU A 63 21.12 38.48 9.43
N ARG A 64 22.24 38.41 8.70
CA ARG A 64 23.00 37.15 8.52
C ARG A 64 23.73 36.68 9.76
N ARG A 65 24.16 37.59 10.64
CA ARG A 65 24.75 37.21 11.93
C ARG A 65 23.68 36.66 12.86
N GLU A 66 22.53 37.31 12.88
CA GLU A 66 21.38 36.87 13.65
C GLU A 66 20.81 35.53 13.17
N ALA A 67 20.68 35.33 11.85
CA ALA A 67 20.28 34.04 11.28
C ALA A 67 21.20 32.90 11.75
N ARG A 68 22.53 33.09 11.64
CA ARG A 68 23.50 32.08 12.09
C ARG A 68 23.45 31.81 13.59
N ARG A 69 23.12 32.82 14.40
CA ARG A 69 22.92 32.66 15.84
C ARG A 69 21.69 31.78 16.10
N ILE A 70 20.57 32.06 15.44
CA ILE A 70 19.32 31.27 15.56
C ILE A 70 19.52 29.84 15.03
N GLU A 71 20.22 29.66 13.91
CA GLU A 71 20.57 28.35 13.36
C GLU A 71 21.38 27.50 14.36
N GLY A 72 22.34 28.12 15.06
CA GLY A 72 23.10 27.45 16.14
C GLY A 72 22.23 27.07 17.34
N ASP A 73 21.33 27.96 17.76
CA ASP A 73 20.38 27.66 18.83
C ASP A 73 19.43 26.51 18.44
N LEU A 74 18.95 26.50 17.19
CA LEU A 74 18.10 25.44 16.64
C LEU A 74 18.79 24.07 16.66
N ASP A 75 20.05 23.99 16.25
CA ASP A 75 20.82 22.74 16.24
C ASP A 75 20.94 22.12 17.64
N VAL A 76 21.29 22.94 18.65
CA VAL A 76 21.41 22.49 20.04
C VAL A 76 20.06 22.05 20.60
N ARG A 77 18.99 22.80 20.31
CA ARG A 77 17.63 22.51 20.79
C ARG A 77 17.06 21.26 20.14
N LEU A 78 17.19 21.12 18.82
CA LEU A 78 16.75 19.93 18.08
C LEU A 78 17.50 18.68 18.52
N SER A 79 18.82 18.78 18.73
CA SER A 79 19.63 17.68 19.26
C SER A 79 19.17 17.26 20.66
N SER A 80 18.84 18.21 21.52
CA SER A 80 18.33 17.94 22.88
C SER A 80 16.93 17.32 22.84
N TYR A 81 16.05 17.83 21.98
CA TYR A 81 14.71 17.32 21.73
C TYR A 81 14.74 15.87 21.20
N ALA A 82 15.61 15.56 20.24
CA ALA A 82 15.76 14.22 19.71
C ALA A 82 16.23 13.21 20.77
N LYS A 83 17.16 13.61 21.66
CA LYS A 83 17.69 12.74 22.74
C LYS A 83 16.64 12.36 23.76
N LEU A 84 15.79 13.31 24.13
CA LEU A 84 14.68 13.05 25.03
C LEU A 84 13.78 11.93 24.46
N GLY A 85 13.70 11.80 23.12
CA GLY A 85 12.83 10.83 22.43
C GLY A 85 13.31 9.39 22.54
N VAL A 86 14.63 9.21 22.56
CA VAL A 86 15.28 7.90 22.72
C VAL A 86 15.29 7.48 24.20
N GLY A 87 15.36 8.45 25.12
CA GLY A 87 15.48 8.22 26.55
C GLY A 87 14.17 8.08 27.32
N TYR A 88 13.01 7.94 26.65
CA TYR A 88 11.70 7.86 27.30
C TYR A 88 11.58 6.55 28.09
N SER A 89 12.07 6.60 29.33
CA SER A 89 12.20 5.46 30.23
C SER A 89 11.02 5.37 31.20
N ASP A 90 10.18 6.41 31.29
CA ASP A 90 9.02 6.41 32.17
C ASP A 90 7.87 7.29 31.62
N PRO A 91 6.79 6.68 31.09
CA PRO A 91 5.61 7.38 30.60
C PRO A 91 4.81 8.15 31.64
N LYS A 92 5.14 8.01 32.94
CA LYS A 92 4.23 8.36 34.03
C LYS A 92 4.50 9.68 34.74
N SER A 93 5.52 10.43 34.32
CA SER A 93 5.81 11.73 34.91
C SER A 93 5.17 12.89 34.12
N PRO A 94 4.12 13.54 34.64
CA PRO A 94 3.54 14.74 34.01
C PRO A 94 4.55 15.89 33.88
N ALA A 95 5.62 15.88 34.68
CA ALA A 95 6.72 16.83 34.59
C ALA A 95 7.62 16.60 33.36
N SER A 96 7.72 15.36 32.88
CA SER A 96 8.44 15.06 31.63
C SER A 96 7.64 15.57 30.43
N ASP A 97 6.33 15.34 30.41
CA ASP A 97 5.44 15.80 29.33
C ASP A 97 5.40 17.33 29.18
N SER A 98 5.46 18.08 30.29
CA SER A 98 5.53 19.54 30.25
C SER A 98 6.87 20.05 29.74
N HIS A 99 7.99 19.44 30.14
CA HIS A 99 9.32 19.78 29.65
C HIS A 99 9.44 19.59 28.13
N TRP A 100 8.85 18.52 27.62
CA TRP A 100 8.80 18.23 26.20
C TRP A 100 8.06 19.28 25.37
N LYS A 101 6.84 19.61 25.78
CA LYS A 101 6.03 20.66 25.15
C LYS A 101 6.73 22.02 25.22
N SER A 102 7.45 22.30 26.31
CA SER A 102 8.24 23.52 26.42
C SER A 102 9.35 23.59 25.36
N MET A 103 10.09 22.50 25.15
CA MET A 103 11.15 22.43 24.14
C MET A 103 10.58 22.55 22.72
N GLU A 104 9.43 21.94 22.48
CA GLU A 104 8.69 22.03 21.21
C GLU A 104 8.29 23.47 20.88
N MET A 105 7.69 24.18 21.86
CA MET A 105 7.34 25.60 21.72
C MET A 105 8.58 26.48 21.48
N GLU A 106 9.71 26.19 22.14
CA GLU A 106 10.95 26.94 21.94
C GLU A 106 11.49 26.76 20.52
N ILE A 107 11.49 25.52 19.99
CA ILE A 107 11.92 25.24 18.61
C ILE A 107 10.97 25.91 17.60
N GLU A 108 9.65 25.84 17.81
CA GLU A 108 8.67 26.52 16.97
C GLU A 108 8.90 28.05 16.96
N THR A 109 9.22 28.63 18.12
CA THR A 109 9.55 30.06 18.24
C THR A 109 10.83 30.43 17.50
N LEU A 110 11.88 29.60 17.60
CA LEU A 110 13.14 29.82 16.88
C LEU A 110 12.97 29.69 15.36
N LEU A 111 12.18 28.72 14.89
CA LEU A 111 11.84 28.54 13.47
C LEU A 111 11.05 29.75 12.92
N ALA A 112 10.07 30.24 13.69
CA ALA A 112 9.32 31.44 13.33
C ALA A 112 10.25 32.66 13.23
N ARG A 113 11.13 32.85 14.21
CA ARG A 113 12.11 33.95 14.19
C ARG A 113 13.09 33.84 13.01
N LEU A 114 13.54 32.63 12.65
CA LEU A 114 14.40 32.44 11.47
C LEU A 114 13.65 32.73 10.16
N THR A 115 12.35 32.43 10.11
CA THR A 115 11.48 32.81 8.98
C THR A 115 11.38 34.32 8.86
N ASP A 116 11.15 35.04 9.97
CA ASP A 116 11.07 36.50 9.98
C ASP A 116 12.39 37.15 9.53
N VAL A 117 13.53 36.62 10.00
CA VAL A 117 14.87 37.09 9.59
C VAL A 117 15.12 36.79 8.11
N ASN A 118 14.71 35.63 7.59
CA ASN A 118 14.79 35.31 6.17
C ASN A 118 13.92 36.21 5.29
N GLU A 119 12.75 36.58 5.78
CA GLU A 119 11.85 37.50 5.09
C GLU A 119 12.41 38.94 5.13
N ALA A 120 12.98 39.38 6.27
CA ALA A 120 13.69 40.64 6.37
C ALA A 120 14.90 40.69 5.41
N MET A 121 15.71 39.64 5.35
CA MET A 121 16.77 39.50 4.35
C MET A 121 16.19 39.62 2.94
N SER A 122 15.10 38.91 2.64
CA SER A 122 14.45 38.98 1.32
C SER A 122 14.06 40.41 0.92
N ARG A 123 13.55 41.21 1.86
CA ARG A 123 13.24 42.64 1.65
C ARG A 123 14.50 43.48 1.43
N CYS A 124 15.57 43.28 2.22
CA CYS A 124 16.82 44.00 2.05
C CYS A 124 17.50 43.67 0.72
N ALA A 125 17.43 42.41 0.28
CA ALA A 125 17.91 41.97 -1.03
C ALA A 125 17.11 42.56 -2.19
N ALA A 126 15.79 42.77 -2.02
CA ALA A 126 14.94 43.40 -3.01
C ALA A 126 15.14 44.93 -3.10
N ALA A 127 15.47 45.58 -1.97
CA ALA A 127 15.79 47.01 -1.91
C ALA A 127 17.21 47.33 -2.42
N ALA A 128 18.12 46.36 -2.40
CA ALA A 128 19.46 46.48 -2.94
C ALA A 128 19.51 46.12 -4.44
N VAL A 129 20.60 46.51 -5.13
CA VAL A 129 20.86 46.03 -6.49
C VAL A 129 21.04 44.50 -6.45
N PRO A 130 20.28 43.72 -7.24
CA PRO A 130 20.41 42.26 -7.24
C PRO A 130 21.83 41.85 -7.63
N THR A 131 22.53 41.22 -6.69
CA THR A 131 23.83 40.59 -6.96
C THR A 131 23.69 39.08 -6.82
N THR A 132 24.35 38.32 -7.70
CA THR A 132 24.30 36.85 -7.70
C THR A 132 24.72 36.26 -6.35
N SER A 133 25.68 36.89 -5.66
CA SER A 133 26.17 36.43 -4.36
C SER A 133 25.16 36.61 -3.21
N VAL A 134 24.41 37.72 -3.19
CA VAL A 134 23.34 37.96 -2.21
C VAL A 134 22.18 36.99 -2.46
N ALA A 135 21.79 36.80 -3.73
CA ALA A 135 20.73 35.86 -4.10
C ALA A 135 21.06 34.40 -3.73
N GLN A 136 22.30 33.97 -3.98
CA GLN A 136 22.77 32.63 -3.59
C GLN A 136 22.76 32.43 -2.07
N LYS A 137 23.24 33.42 -1.31
CA LYS A 137 23.23 33.36 0.16
C LYS A 137 21.82 33.32 0.73
N LEU A 138 20.90 34.11 0.18
CA LEU A 138 19.49 34.08 0.58
C LEU A 138 18.86 32.71 0.32
N THR A 139 19.15 32.13 -0.85
CA THR A 139 18.69 30.78 -1.19
C THR A 139 19.19 29.77 -0.17
N ARG A 140 20.49 29.81 0.20
CA ARG A 140 21.02 28.90 1.21
C ARG A 140 20.36 29.05 2.58
N HIS A 141 20.07 30.26 3.04
CA HIS A 141 19.37 30.45 4.32
C HIS A 141 17.92 29.94 4.28
N ARG A 142 17.25 29.99 3.12
CA ARG A 142 15.92 29.38 2.93
C ARG A 142 16.00 27.85 2.94
N ASP A 143 17.03 27.29 2.31
CA ASP A 143 17.26 25.83 2.34
C ASP A 143 17.53 25.34 3.76
N ILE A 144 18.38 26.05 4.53
CA ILE A 144 18.68 25.71 5.93
C ILE A 144 17.41 25.78 6.79
N LEU A 145 16.60 26.83 6.66
CA LEU A 145 15.30 26.93 7.34
C LEU A 145 14.43 25.72 7.02
N HIS A 146 14.37 25.32 5.74
CA HIS A 146 13.57 24.18 5.31
C HIS A 146 14.08 22.86 5.89
N GLU A 147 15.41 22.66 5.89
CA GLU A 147 16.08 21.51 6.50
C GLU A 147 15.71 21.39 7.99
N PHE A 148 15.82 22.48 8.77
CA PHE A 148 15.46 22.48 10.19
C PHE A 148 13.97 22.22 10.43
N ALA A 149 13.08 22.83 9.65
CA ALA A 149 11.64 22.61 9.77
C ALA A 149 11.25 21.15 9.45
N GLN A 150 11.88 20.57 8.43
CA GLN A 150 11.67 19.17 8.07
C GLN A 150 12.22 18.23 9.15
N GLU A 151 13.41 18.51 9.69
CA GLU A 151 13.99 17.73 10.78
C GLU A 151 13.12 17.78 12.03
N PHE A 152 12.65 18.96 12.41
CA PHE A 152 11.74 19.11 13.55
C PHE A 152 10.49 18.26 13.39
N LYS A 153 9.83 18.34 12.23
CA LYS A 153 8.63 17.55 11.92
C LYS A 153 8.91 16.05 11.98
N ARG A 154 10.03 15.60 11.43
CA ARG A 154 10.45 14.18 11.46
C ARG A 154 10.68 13.70 12.89
N THR A 155 11.42 14.48 13.68
CA THR A 155 11.75 14.15 15.07
C THR A 155 10.50 14.13 15.95
N ARG A 156 9.61 15.13 15.81
CA ARG A 156 8.31 15.18 16.50
C ARG A 156 7.45 13.95 16.18
N GLY A 157 7.35 13.57 14.91
CA GLY A 157 6.60 12.38 14.49
C GLY A 157 7.17 11.08 15.06
N ASN A 158 8.50 10.93 15.07
CA ASN A 158 9.15 9.78 15.66
C ASN A 158 8.88 9.66 17.17
N ILE A 159 8.98 10.78 17.91
CA ILE A 159 8.71 10.82 19.35
C ILE A 159 7.25 10.44 19.65
N MET A 160 6.30 10.99 18.89
CA MET A 160 4.87 10.67 19.05
C MET A 160 4.59 9.19 18.81
N SER A 161 5.14 8.60 17.74
CA SER A 161 4.98 7.17 17.46
C SER A 161 5.56 6.28 18.57
N MET A 162 6.75 6.63 19.10
CA MET A 162 7.35 5.90 20.22
C MET A 162 6.50 6.00 21.49
N ARG A 163 5.90 7.16 21.75
CA ARG A 163 5.00 7.38 22.89
C ARG A 163 3.73 6.55 22.78
N GLU A 164 3.05 6.60 21.64
CA GLU A 164 1.85 5.79 21.37
C GLU A 164 2.17 4.31 21.60
N HIS A 165 3.30 3.83 21.10
CA HIS A 165 3.75 2.46 21.34
C HIS A 165 3.99 2.15 22.83
N ALA A 166 4.60 3.07 23.58
CA ALA A 166 4.83 2.91 25.02
C ALA A 166 3.52 2.93 25.84
N GLU A 167 2.56 3.78 25.48
CA GLU A 167 1.23 3.83 26.10
C GLU A 167 0.45 2.54 25.85
N LEU A 168 0.47 2.03 24.62
CA LEU A 168 -0.15 0.75 24.28
C LEU A 168 0.47 -0.43 25.06
N LEU A 169 1.81 -0.52 25.11
CA LEU A 169 2.49 -1.56 25.90
C LEU A 169 2.20 -1.45 27.40
N THR A 170 2.08 -0.23 27.92
CA THR A 170 1.72 0.01 29.32
C THR A 170 0.29 -0.43 29.61
N SER A 171 -0.66 -0.12 28.71
CA SER A 171 -2.05 -0.60 28.80
C SER A 171 -2.10 -2.13 28.81
N VAL A 172 -1.47 -2.78 27.83
CA VAL A 172 -1.42 -4.25 27.74
C VAL A 172 -0.78 -4.85 28.99
N ARG A 173 0.29 -4.24 29.52
CA ARG A 173 0.92 -4.71 30.76
C ARG A 173 0.01 -4.57 31.97
N ASN A 174 -0.76 -3.49 32.06
CA ASN A 174 -1.75 -3.30 33.12
C ASN A 174 -2.87 -4.34 33.01
N ASP A 175 -3.41 -4.57 31.82
CA ASP A 175 -4.46 -5.57 31.57
C ASP A 175 -3.98 -6.98 31.90
N ILE A 176 -2.74 -7.34 31.52
CA ILE A 176 -2.12 -8.62 31.87
C ILE A 176 -1.96 -8.73 33.39
N ASN A 177 -1.53 -7.66 34.05
CA ASN A 177 -1.33 -7.68 35.50
C ASN A 177 -2.68 -7.78 36.25
N GLU A 178 -3.71 -7.09 35.77
CA GLU A 178 -5.08 -7.18 36.28
C GLU A 178 -5.65 -8.59 36.05
N TYR A 179 -5.48 -9.16 34.86
CA TYR A 179 -5.85 -10.54 34.57
C TYR A 179 -5.08 -11.52 35.46
N LYS A 180 -3.79 -11.32 35.67
CA LYS A 180 -2.97 -12.21 36.52
C LYS A 180 -3.38 -12.12 38.00
N THR A 181 -3.71 -10.92 38.48
CA THR A 181 -4.13 -10.68 39.87
C THR A 181 -5.56 -11.18 40.12
N SER A 182 -6.45 -11.01 39.15
CA SER A 182 -7.79 -11.60 39.20
C SER A 182 -7.76 -13.11 39.02
N SER A 183 -6.88 -13.65 38.16
CA SER A 183 -6.70 -15.08 37.93
C SER A 183 -6.09 -15.79 39.13
N SER A 184 -5.16 -15.19 39.90
CA SER A 184 -4.71 -15.85 41.15
C SER A 184 -5.83 -16.02 42.18
N SER A 185 -6.82 -15.12 42.18
CA SER A 185 -7.99 -15.18 43.05
C SER A 185 -9.16 -15.99 42.45
N GLN A 186 -9.22 -16.14 41.12
CA GLN A 186 -10.30 -16.81 40.40
C GLN A 186 -9.91 -18.09 39.65
N ALA A 187 -8.64 -18.52 39.68
CA ALA A 187 -8.16 -19.72 38.99
C ALA A 187 -8.89 -20.96 39.50
N VAL A 188 -8.99 -21.12 40.82
CA VAL A 188 -9.69 -22.27 41.43
C VAL A 188 -11.19 -22.31 41.03
N PRO A 189 -12.00 -21.24 41.19
CA PRO A 189 -13.39 -21.28 40.77
C PRO A 189 -13.59 -21.39 39.25
N ASN A 190 -12.68 -20.86 38.43
CA ASN A 190 -12.74 -21.01 36.98
C ASN A 190 -12.44 -22.45 36.54
N LEU A 191 -11.44 -23.11 37.13
CA LEU A 191 -11.16 -24.53 36.89
C LEU A 191 -12.32 -25.44 37.33
N LEU A 192 -12.97 -25.11 38.45
CA LEU A 192 -14.17 -25.84 38.91
C LEU A 192 -15.35 -25.65 37.95
N ARG A 193 -15.56 -24.43 37.43
CA ARG A 193 -16.60 -24.15 36.43
C ARG A 193 -16.31 -24.88 35.12
N GLU A 194 -15.06 -24.89 34.67
CA GLU A 194 -14.64 -25.61 33.46
C GLU A 194 -14.87 -27.13 33.63
N ARG A 195 -14.51 -27.68 34.78
CA ARG A 195 -14.81 -29.08 35.10
C ARG A 195 -16.32 -29.37 35.06
N ALA A 196 -17.15 -28.48 35.59
CA ALA A 196 -18.61 -28.62 35.52
C ALA A 196 -19.12 -28.55 34.07
N ALA A 197 -18.57 -27.67 33.24
CA ALA A 197 -18.90 -27.58 31.82
C ALA A 197 -18.49 -28.84 31.05
N ILE A 198 -17.29 -29.38 31.29
CA ILE A 198 -16.83 -30.64 30.69
C ILE A 198 -17.77 -31.78 31.10
N HIS A 199 -18.18 -31.84 32.37
CA HIS A 199 -19.17 -32.82 32.83
C HIS A 199 -20.56 -32.62 32.19
N GLY A 200 -20.95 -31.40 31.83
CA GLY A 200 -22.17 -31.17 31.05
C GLY A 200 -22.02 -31.61 29.58
N SER A 201 -20.85 -31.42 28.98
CA SER A 201 -20.59 -31.84 27.60
C SER A 201 -20.53 -33.36 27.47
N ILE A 202 -19.97 -34.08 28.44
CA ILE A 202 -19.92 -35.55 28.38
C ILE A 202 -21.33 -36.16 28.43
N THR A 203 -22.24 -35.61 29.26
CA THR A 203 -23.62 -36.09 29.31
C THR A 203 -24.38 -35.80 28.02
N GLN A 204 -24.12 -34.65 27.38
CA GLN A 204 -24.69 -34.36 26.05
C GLN A 204 -24.16 -35.31 24.96
N ILE A 205 -22.87 -35.68 25.02
CA ILE A 205 -22.29 -36.67 24.09
C ILE A 205 -22.94 -38.04 24.29
N ASP A 206 -23.21 -38.44 25.53
CA ASP A 206 -23.91 -39.70 25.81
C ASP A 206 -25.33 -39.68 25.24
N GLU A 207 -26.04 -38.55 25.33
CA GLU A 207 -27.36 -38.39 24.71
C GLU A 207 -27.29 -38.52 23.18
N VAL A 208 -26.35 -37.82 22.52
CA VAL A 208 -26.15 -37.91 21.06
C VAL A 208 -25.77 -39.33 20.65
N THR A 209 -24.97 -40.03 21.45
CA THR A 209 -24.61 -41.43 21.20
C THR A 209 -25.84 -42.34 21.25
N SER A 210 -26.68 -42.17 22.28
CA SER A 210 -27.95 -42.89 22.41
C SER A 210 -28.90 -42.60 21.25
N GLN A 211 -29.02 -41.34 20.82
CA GLN A 211 -29.80 -40.97 19.64
C GLN A 211 -29.26 -41.62 18.36
N ALA A 212 -27.93 -41.67 18.19
CA ALA A 212 -27.30 -42.32 17.05
C ALA A 212 -27.57 -43.83 17.02
N GLU A 213 -27.56 -44.50 18.17
CA GLU A 213 -27.95 -45.91 18.28
C GLU A 213 -29.41 -46.14 17.91
N ALA A 214 -30.32 -45.26 18.35
CA ALA A 214 -31.72 -45.31 17.97
C ALA A 214 -31.91 -45.12 16.45
N ILE A 215 -31.23 -44.14 15.84
CA ILE A 215 -31.26 -43.90 14.39
C ILE A 215 -30.71 -45.12 13.64
N LYS A 216 -29.62 -45.72 14.11
CA LYS A 216 -29.08 -46.96 13.55
C LYS A 216 -30.12 -48.08 13.57
N GLY A 217 -30.86 -48.23 14.66
CA GLY A 217 -31.99 -49.16 14.78
C GLY A 217 -33.08 -48.89 13.73
N VAL A 218 -33.49 -47.63 13.59
CA VAL A 218 -34.51 -47.21 12.62
C VAL A 218 -34.05 -47.45 11.17
N LEU A 219 -32.80 -47.10 10.82
CA LEU A 219 -32.26 -47.33 9.48
C LEU A 219 -32.16 -48.83 9.16
N SER A 220 -31.81 -49.67 10.15
CA SER A 220 -31.82 -51.12 9.98
C SER A 220 -33.23 -51.64 9.67
N ALA A 221 -34.25 -51.16 10.39
CA ALA A 221 -35.65 -51.50 10.12
C ALA A 221 -36.10 -50.99 8.74
N GLN A 222 -35.75 -49.76 8.36
CA GLN A 222 -36.05 -49.20 7.03
C GLN A 222 -35.39 -50.00 5.91
N ARG A 223 -34.18 -50.53 6.11
CA ARG A 223 -33.53 -51.40 5.13
C ARG A 223 -34.35 -52.67 4.90
N SER A 224 -34.93 -53.24 5.94
CA SER A 224 -35.83 -54.40 5.82
C SER A 224 -37.08 -54.05 5.00
N THR A 225 -37.74 -52.92 5.30
CA THR A 225 -38.94 -52.51 4.57
C THR A 225 -38.65 -52.19 3.11
N PHE A 226 -37.50 -51.59 2.77
CA PHE A 226 -37.08 -51.43 1.38
C PHE A 226 -36.84 -52.77 0.68
N GLY A 227 -36.28 -53.76 1.39
CA GLY A 227 -36.18 -55.13 0.88
C GLY A 227 -37.55 -55.71 0.52
N GLU A 228 -38.55 -55.52 1.37
CA GLU A 228 -39.93 -55.95 1.11
C GLU A 228 -40.56 -55.21 -0.07
N ILE A 229 -40.40 -53.88 -0.15
CA ILE A 229 -40.90 -53.06 -1.26
C ILE A 229 -40.24 -53.49 -2.57
N GLN A 230 -38.93 -53.69 -2.58
CA GLN A 230 -38.22 -54.19 -3.76
C GLN A 230 -38.79 -55.54 -4.21
N GLY A 231 -39.10 -56.44 -3.27
CA GLY A 231 -39.79 -57.70 -3.53
C GLY A 231 -41.16 -57.49 -4.19
N LYS A 232 -42.00 -56.60 -3.66
CA LYS A 232 -43.32 -56.27 -4.22
C LYS A 232 -43.23 -55.60 -5.59
N VAL A 233 -42.29 -54.67 -5.78
CA VAL A 233 -42.06 -54.01 -7.08
C VAL A 233 -41.60 -55.03 -8.13
N LYS A 234 -40.75 -55.98 -7.74
CA LYS A 234 -40.37 -57.09 -8.63
C LYS A 234 -41.60 -57.92 -9.04
N GLN A 235 -42.48 -58.25 -8.09
CA GLN A 235 -43.74 -58.95 -8.39
C GLN A 235 -44.65 -58.16 -9.34
N LEU A 236 -44.72 -56.82 -9.21
CA LEU A 236 -45.44 -55.95 -10.14
C LEU A 236 -44.79 -55.91 -11.53
N SER A 237 -43.45 -55.85 -11.58
CA SER A 237 -42.68 -55.90 -12.83
C SER A 237 -43.01 -57.15 -13.64
N ASP A 238 -43.15 -58.29 -12.98
CA ASP A 238 -43.51 -59.55 -13.63
C ASP A 238 -44.92 -59.53 -14.25
N ARG A 239 -45.81 -58.62 -13.83
CA ARG A 239 -47.18 -58.47 -14.37
C ARG A 239 -47.28 -57.46 -15.52
N PHE A 240 -46.34 -56.50 -15.64
CA PHE A 240 -46.38 -55.49 -16.71
C PHE A 240 -46.33 -56.03 -18.15
N PRO A 241 -45.59 -57.11 -18.48
CA PRO A 241 -45.63 -57.71 -19.82
C PRO A 241 -47.05 -58.17 -20.21
N VAL A 242 -47.81 -58.71 -19.24
CA VAL A 242 -49.19 -59.17 -19.45
C VAL A 242 -50.09 -58.00 -19.84
N ILE A 243 -49.99 -56.87 -19.10
CA ILE A 243 -50.77 -55.67 -19.38
C ILE A 243 -50.41 -55.08 -20.75
N ARG A 244 -49.12 -55.02 -21.09
CA ARG A 244 -48.67 -54.52 -22.41
C ARG A 244 -49.19 -55.39 -23.55
N ASN A 245 -49.27 -56.70 -23.36
CA ASN A 245 -49.84 -57.61 -24.36
C ASN A 245 -51.34 -57.34 -24.58
N LEU A 246 -52.10 -57.13 -23.50
CA LEU A 246 -53.52 -56.75 -23.58
C LEU A 246 -53.74 -55.42 -24.30
N LEU A 247 -52.93 -54.39 -23.99
CA LEU A 247 -53.03 -53.07 -24.64
C LEU A 247 -52.71 -53.14 -26.14
N GLY A 248 -51.74 -53.98 -26.53
CA GLY A 248 -51.39 -54.23 -27.92
C GLY A 248 -52.56 -54.81 -28.72
N MET A 249 -53.31 -55.74 -28.14
CA MET A 249 -54.52 -56.30 -28.76
C MET A 249 -55.60 -55.24 -28.98
N ILE A 250 -55.78 -54.31 -28.04
CA ILE A 250 -56.77 -53.23 -28.15
C ILE A 250 -56.39 -52.23 -29.26
N LYS A 251 -55.14 -51.77 -29.31
CA LYS A 251 -54.69 -50.79 -30.30
C LYS A 251 -54.78 -51.34 -31.73
N ARG A 252 -54.48 -52.64 -31.92
CA ARG A 252 -54.65 -53.32 -33.21
C ARG A 252 -56.10 -53.33 -33.71
N LYS A 253 -57.08 -53.32 -32.80
CA LYS A 253 -58.50 -53.23 -33.19
C LYS A 253 -58.84 -51.82 -33.69
N LYS A 254 -58.39 -50.78 -32.98
CA LYS A 254 -58.66 -49.37 -33.35
C LYS A 254 -57.97 -48.92 -34.63
N SER A 255 -56.76 -49.43 -34.94
CA SER A 255 -56.06 -49.04 -36.17
C SER A 255 -56.78 -49.53 -37.43
N LYS A 256 -57.50 -50.66 -37.36
CA LYS A 256 -58.27 -51.18 -38.49
C LYS A 256 -59.35 -50.19 -38.92
N ASP A 257 -60.07 -49.59 -37.97
CA ASP A 257 -61.16 -48.65 -38.28
C ASP A 257 -60.66 -47.36 -38.92
N THR A 258 -59.52 -46.83 -38.46
CA THR A 258 -58.92 -45.60 -39.04
C THR A 258 -58.39 -45.82 -40.46
N ILE A 259 -57.79 -47.00 -40.72
CA ILE A 259 -57.32 -47.36 -42.07
C ILE A 259 -58.50 -47.45 -43.04
N ILE A 260 -59.65 -47.99 -42.61
CA ILE A 260 -60.85 -48.07 -43.44
C ILE A 260 -61.38 -46.66 -43.76
N LEU A 261 -61.47 -45.77 -42.77
CA LEU A 261 -62.00 -44.42 -42.96
C LEU A 261 -61.14 -43.57 -43.92
N SER A 262 -59.82 -43.59 -43.77
CA SER A 262 -58.93 -42.79 -44.63
C SER A 262 -58.95 -43.26 -46.09
N ALA A 263 -59.09 -44.58 -46.32
CA ALA A 263 -59.24 -45.14 -47.65
C ALA A 263 -60.51 -44.63 -48.36
N VAL A 264 -61.63 -44.52 -47.64
CA VAL A 264 -62.90 -44.00 -48.19
C VAL A 264 -62.77 -42.52 -48.57
N ILE A 265 -62.20 -41.70 -47.68
CA ILE A 265 -62.01 -40.27 -47.94
C ILE A 265 -61.12 -40.04 -49.17
N ALA A 266 -60.00 -40.77 -49.26
CA ALA A 266 -59.10 -40.71 -50.41
C ALA A 266 -59.81 -41.13 -51.71
N GLY A 267 -60.68 -42.14 -51.66
CA GLY A 267 -61.51 -42.53 -52.81
C GLY A 267 -62.45 -41.42 -53.27
N CYS A 268 -63.14 -40.77 -52.33
CA CYS A 268 -64.06 -39.66 -52.62
C CYS A 268 -63.33 -38.43 -53.19
N THR A 269 -62.17 -38.06 -52.64
CA THR A 269 -61.40 -36.91 -53.16
C THR A 269 -60.87 -37.16 -54.56
N LEU A 270 -60.42 -38.38 -54.85
CA LEU A 270 -59.95 -38.77 -56.18
C LEU A 270 -61.10 -38.73 -57.21
N PHE A 271 -62.30 -39.18 -56.81
CA PHE A 271 -63.51 -39.08 -57.63
C PHE A 271 -63.88 -37.62 -57.97
N LEU A 272 -63.82 -36.72 -56.99
CA LEU A 272 -64.09 -35.28 -57.19
C LEU A 272 -63.06 -34.62 -58.13
N ILE A 273 -61.78 -34.97 -58.02
CA ILE A 273 -60.73 -34.47 -58.91
C ILE A 273 -60.98 -34.91 -60.35
N ILE A 274 -61.31 -36.19 -60.58
CA ILE A 274 -61.64 -36.71 -61.91
C ILE A 274 -62.85 -35.96 -62.50
N TYR A 275 -63.89 -35.72 -61.70
CA TYR A 275 -65.07 -34.99 -62.12
C TYR A 275 -64.76 -33.54 -62.52
N SER A 276 -63.91 -32.84 -61.75
CA SER A 276 -63.52 -31.46 -62.03
C SER A 276 -62.65 -31.31 -63.28
N ILE A 277 -61.90 -32.34 -63.67
CA ILE A 277 -61.13 -32.34 -64.93
C ILE A 277 -62.04 -32.61 -66.14
N SER A 278 -63.17 -33.29 -65.93
CA SER A 278 -64.09 -33.69 -67.01
C SER A 278 -65.11 -32.60 -67.39
N LYS A 279 -65.14 -31.46 -66.68
CA LYS A 279 -66.08 -30.36 -66.84
C LYS A 279 -65.36 -29.08 -67.25
#